data_AF-A0A9E6SKM8-F1
#
_entry.id   AF-A0A9E6SKM8-F1
#
_cell.length_a   1.000
_cell.length_b   1.000
_cell.length_c   1.000
_cell.angle_alpha   90.00
_cell.angle_beta   90.00
_cell.angle_gamma   90.00
#
_symmetry.space_group_name_H-M   'P 1'
#
loop_
_entity.id
_entity.type
_entity.pdbx_description
1 polymer ?
#
loop_
_entity_poly.entity_id
_entity_poly.type
_entity_poly.pdbx_seq_one_letter_code
_entity_poly.pdbx_strand_id
1 'polypeptide(L)'
;MSFPAIAEPNRPPSSVLSGLSLEAKMVVLDTDFFDAYNQCDLRRFGDYMVPNVEFLHDQGGLMLSRAMVVAATKKYICGKVRRELVPGSLRVYPIKNYGALAMGEHRFCELATQQCVGIAKFTHVWRERNGKWQMTRILSYDHQPLKP
;
A
#
# COMPACT_ATOMS: atom_id res chain seq x y z
N MET A 1 -13.89 -14.99 30.38
CA MET A 1 -13.93 -15.78 29.14
C MET A 1 -12.84 -15.23 28.24
N SER A 2 -11.74 -15.97 28.08
CA SER A 2 -10.61 -15.55 27.24
C SER A 2 -10.94 -15.97 25.80
N PHE A 3 -11.05 -15.00 24.89
CA PHE A 3 -11.15 -15.30 23.47
C PHE A 3 -9.77 -15.74 22.96
N PRO A 4 -9.67 -16.82 22.18
CA PRO A 4 -8.38 -17.19 21.60
C PRO A 4 -7.94 -16.10 20.63
N ALA A 5 -6.64 -15.79 20.63
CA ALA A 5 -6.05 -14.94 19.61
C ALA A 5 -6.26 -15.61 18.24
N ILE A 6 -7.10 -15.02 17.40
CA ILE A 6 -7.18 -15.38 15.99
C ILE A 6 -5.81 -15.03 15.41
N ALA A 7 -5.06 -16.02 14.93
CA ALA A 7 -3.82 -15.76 14.21
C ALA A 7 -4.11 -14.79 13.06
N GLU A 8 -3.51 -13.58 13.07
CA GLU A 8 -3.56 -12.65 11.93
C GLU A 8 -2.92 -13.38 10.73
N PRO A 9 -3.66 -13.76 9.66
CA PRO A 9 -3.03 -14.42 8.53
C PRO A 9 -2.29 -13.40 7.66
N ASN A 10 -1.03 -13.71 7.37
CA ASN A 10 -0.20 -13.14 6.29
C ASN A 10 0.21 -11.65 6.40
N ARG A 11 0.53 -11.13 7.59
CA ARG A 11 1.48 -9.99 7.69
C ARG A 11 2.90 -10.57 7.84
N PRO A 12 3.96 -9.98 7.26
CA PRO A 12 5.31 -10.29 7.69
C PRO A 12 5.34 -10.15 9.22
N PRO A 13 5.75 -11.18 9.96
CA PRO A 13 5.72 -11.11 11.40
C PRO A 13 6.58 -9.94 11.84
N SER A 14 6.19 -9.25 12.92
CA SER A 14 6.93 -8.06 13.41
C SER A 14 8.42 -8.38 13.64
N SER A 15 8.74 -9.65 13.89
CA SER A 15 10.10 -10.21 13.98
C SER A 15 10.91 -10.16 12.66
N VAL A 16 10.27 -10.24 11.49
CA VAL A 16 10.95 -10.07 10.18
C VAL A 16 11.34 -8.62 9.96
N LEU A 17 10.55 -7.67 10.48
CA LEU A 17 10.87 -6.25 10.39
C LEU A 17 11.92 -5.86 11.44
N SER A 18 11.98 -6.53 12.60
CA SER A 18 12.99 -6.27 13.62
C SER A 18 14.39 -6.67 13.12
N GLY A 19 15.28 -5.69 12.95
CA GLY A 19 16.64 -5.88 12.43
C GLY A 19 16.88 -5.28 11.04
N LEU A 20 15.81 -4.94 10.30
CA LEU A 20 15.93 -4.28 9.00
C LEU A 20 16.15 -2.75 9.14
N SER A 21 16.85 -2.18 8.15
CA SER A 21 16.89 -0.73 7.95
C SER A 21 15.48 -0.18 7.68
N LEU A 22 15.28 1.12 7.83
CA LEU A 22 13.96 1.72 7.59
C LEU A 22 13.54 1.55 6.12
N GLU A 23 14.47 1.72 5.19
CA GLU A 23 14.27 1.54 3.76
C GLU A 23 13.84 0.10 3.47
N ALA A 24 14.56 -0.89 4.00
CA ALA A 24 14.23 -2.30 3.83
C ALA A 24 12.84 -2.64 4.41
N LYS A 25 12.48 -2.08 5.56
CA LYS A 25 11.12 -2.23 6.11
C LYS A 25 10.05 -1.67 5.17
N MET A 26 10.29 -0.49 4.60
CA MET A 26 9.31 0.12 3.68
C MET A 26 9.19 -0.65 2.38
N VAL A 27 10.28 -1.23 1.85
CA VAL A 27 10.23 -2.13 0.69
C VAL A 27 9.35 -3.35 0.99
N VAL A 28 9.54 -3.99 2.15
CA VAL A 28 8.73 -5.16 2.55
C VAL A 28 7.25 -4.77 2.69
N LEU A 29 6.95 -3.68 3.40
CA LEU A 29 5.58 -3.22 3.61
C LEU A 29 4.87 -2.82 2.31
N ASP A 30 5.58 -2.16 1.40
CA ASP A 30 5.06 -1.79 0.08
C ASP A 30 4.75 -3.03 -0.75
N THR A 31 5.70 -3.98 -0.80
CA THR A 31 5.55 -5.27 -1.48
C THR A 31 4.32 -6.02 -0.94
N ASP A 32 4.21 -6.18 0.37
CA ASP A 32 3.10 -6.93 0.97
C ASP A 32 1.74 -6.24 0.80
N PHE A 33 1.71 -4.91 0.82
CA PHE A 33 0.49 -4.14 0.58
C PHE A 33 0.01 -4.32 -0.86
N PHE A 34 0.91 -4.20 -1.83
CA PHE A 34 0.55 -4.35 -3.24
C PHE A 34 0.36 -5.80 -3.65
N ASP A 35 0.98 -6.77 -3.00
CA ASP A 35 0.66 -8.18 -3.17
C ASP A 35 -0.79 -8.49 -2.77
N ALA A 36 -1.23 -7.96 -1.62
CA ALA A 36 -2.63 -8.10 -1.19
C ALA A 36 -3.61 -7.40 -2.16
N TYR A 37 -3.25 -6.21 -2.65
CA TYR A 37 -4.00 -5.48 -3.68
C TYR A 37 -4.11 -6.28 -4.98
N ASN A 38 -2.97 -6.80 -5.48
CA ASN A 38 -2.86 -7.54 -6.73
C ASN A 38 -3.61 -8.87 -6.70
N GLN A 39 -3.60 -9.55 -5.54
CA GLN A 39 -4.32 -10.81 -5.32
C GLN A 39 -5.78 -10.63 -4.89
N CYS A 40 -6.23 -9.39 -4.71
CA CYS A 40 -7.55 -9.07 -4.18
C CYS A 40 -7.87 -9.69 -2.82
N ASP A 41 -6.85 -9.88 -1.97
CA ASP A 41 -7.04 -10.16 -0.55
C ASP A 41 -7.40 -8.84 0.16
N LEU A 42 -8.66 -8.44 0.01
CA LEU A 42 -9.17 -7.15 0.49
C LEU A 42 -9.13 -7.02 2.02
N ARG A 43 -9.14 -8.13 2.75
CA ARG A 43 -8.96 -8.14 4.20
C ARG A 43 -7.52 -7.74 4.54
N ARG A 44 -6.54 -8.46 3.99
CA ARG A 44 -5.11 -8.17 4.19
C ARG A 44 -4.75 -6.77 3.70
N PHE A 45 -5.25 -6.37 2.53
CA PHE A 45 -5.07 -5.02 1.97
C PHE A 45 -5.58 -3.94 2.93
N GLY A 46 -6.81 -4.13 3.46
CA GLY A 46 -7.41 -3.23 4.43
C GLY A 46 -6.60 -3.10 5.73
N ASP A 47 -5.94 -4.16 6.19
CA ASP A 47 -5.22 -4.15 7.48
C ASP A 47 -3.96 -3.30 7.49
N TYR A 48 -3.44 -2.92 6.32
CA TYR A 48 -2.36 -1.93 6.19
C TYR A 48 -2.83 -0.48 6.31
N MET A 49 -4.13 -0.23 6.41
CA MET A 49 -4.69 1.12 6.54
C MET A 49 -5.39 1.29 7.89
N VAL A 50 -5.26 2.47 8.48
CA VAL A 50 -6.11 2.85 9.62
C VAL A 50 -7.57 3.02 9.16
N PRO A 51 -8.57 2.83 10.04
CA PRO A 51 -9.98 2.96 9.65
C PRO A 51 -10.33 4.29 8.98
N ASN A 52 -9.69 5.38 9.44
CA ASN A 52 -9.86 6.76 8.96
C ASN A 52 -8.72 7.22 8.04
N VAL A 53 -8.16 6.33 7.21
CA VAL A 53 -7.12 6.70 6.24
C VAL A 53 -7.64 7.77 5.28
N GLU A 54 -6.79 8.76 4.98
CA GLU A 54 -7.03 9.72 3.91
C GLU A 54 -6.38 9.20 2.64
N PHE A 55 -7.16 8.95 1.60
CA PHE A 55 -6.64 8.61 0.28
C PHE A 55 -6.99 9.72 -0.70
N LEU A 56 -5.96 10.43 -1.17
CA LEU A 56 -6.06 11.45 -2.20
C LEU A 56 -5.64 10.84 -3.54
N HIS A 57 -6.57 10.80 -4.47
CA HIS A 57 -6.31 10.37 -5.83
C HIS A 57 -6.63 11.53 -6.78
N ASP A 58 -5.67 11.93 -7.61
CA ASP A 58 -5.82 13.03 -8.58
C ASP A 58 -7.02 12.87 -9.55
N GLN A 59 -7.29 11.65 -10.03
CA GLN A 59 -8.41 11.32 -10.91
C GLN A 59 -9.64 10.80 -10.15
N GLY A 60 -9.43 10.11 -9.02
CA GLY A 60 -10.50 9.45 -8.23
C GLY A 60 -11.08 10.30 -7.09
N GLY A 61 -10.48 11.46 -6.79
CA GLY A 61 -10.88 12.34 -5.69
C GLY A 61 -10.45 11.83 -4.31
N LEU A 62 -11.12 12.37 -3.28
CA LEU A 62 -10.82 12.11 -1.87
C LEU A 62 -11.66 10.95 -1.32
N MET A 63 -11.01 10.03 -0.62
CA MET A 63 -11.63 9.01 0.23
C MET A 63 -11.14 9.16 1.66
N LEU A 64 -12.07 9.11 2.64
CA LEU A 64 -11.79 9.39 4.05
C LEU A 64 -11.93 8.16 4.96
N SER A 65 -12.01 6.96 4.38
CA SER A 65 -12.05 5.73 5.17
C SER A 65 -11.47 4.53 4.45
N ARG A 66 -10.94 3.59 5.22
CA ARG A 66 -10.48 2.29 4.73
C ARG A 66 -11.56 1.55 3.96
N ALA A 67 -12.81 1.63 4.43
CA ALA A 67 -13.94 0.98 3.78
C ALA A 67 -14.16 1.51 2.35
N MET A 68 -14.06 2.83 2.15
CA MET A 68 -14.15 3.45 0.82
C MET A 68 -13.00 2.99 -0.08
N VAL A 69 -11.76 2.99 0.42
CA VAL A 69 -10.58 2.56 -0.36
C VAL A 69 -10.69 1.10 -0.79
N VAL A 70 -11.09 0.21 0.14
CA VAL A 70 -11.30 -1.21 -0.14
C VAL A 70 -12.43 -1.43 -1.15
N ALA A 71 -13.56 -0.73 -1.00
CA ALA A 71 -14.69 -0.84 -1.92
C ALA A 71 -14.32 -0.35 -3.34
N ALA A 72 -13.61 0.77 -3.45
CA ALA A 72 -13.10 1.27 -4.72
C ALA A 72 -12.13 0.29 -5.37
N THR A 73 -11.19 -0.27 -4.59
CA THR A 73 -10.25 -1.29 -5.07
C THR A 73 -10.99 -2.52 -5.60
N LYS A 74 -11.96 -3.04 -4.85
CA LYS A 74 -12.81 -4.17 -5.29
C LYS A 74 -13.50 -3.90 -6.63
N LYS A 75 -14.06 -2.70 -6.79
CA LYS A 75 -14.87 -2.33 -7.97
C LYS A 75 -14.02 -2.07 -9.21
N TYR A 76 -12.91 -1.37 -9.04
CA TYR A 76 -12.18 -0.79 -10.18
C TYR A 76 -10.91 -1.54 -10.52
N ILE A 77 -10.30 -2.25 -9.57
CA ILE A 77 -8.98 -2.85 -9.73
C ILE A 77 -9.06 -4.36 -9.84
N CYS A 78 -9.84 -4.99 -8.97
CA CYS A 78 -9.78 -6.43 -8.81
C CYS A 78 -10.05 -7.20 -10.09
N GLY A 79 -9.11 -8.10 -10.42
CA GLY A 79 -9.15 -8.90 -11.65
C GLY A 79 -8.84 -8.12 -12.94
N LYS A 80 -8.41 -6.86 -12.86
CA LYS A 80 -8.15 -6.01 -14.05
C LYS A 80 -6.70 -5.58 -14.17
N VAL A 81 -6.15 -5.01 -13.10
CA VAL A 81 -4.80 -4.44 -13.10
C VAL A 81 -4.01 -4.90 -11.88
N ARG A 82 -2.70 -5.04 -12.06
CA ARG A 82 -1.72 -5.18 -10.98
C ARG A 82 -0.84 -3.95 -10.93
N ARG A 83 -0.41 -3.59 -9.73
CA ARG A 83 0.44 -2.44 -9.44
C ARG A 83 1.80 -2.94 -8.98
N GLU A 84 2.86 -2.33 -9.48
CA GLU A 84 4.24 -2.69 -9.16
C GLU A 84 5.09 -1.46 -8.87
N LEU A 85 5.93 -1.53 -7.84
CA LEU A 85 6.93 -0.51 -7.54
C LEU A 85 7.96 -0.45 -8.66
N VAL A 86 8.22 0.75 -9.19
CA VAL A 86 9.28 0.94 -10.18
C VAL A 86 10.63 0.79 -9.45
N PRO A 87 11.50 -0.15 -9.89
CA PRO A 87 12.79 -0.38 -9.23
C PRO A 87 13.63 0.90 -9.13
N GLY A 88 14.18 1.15 -7.95
CA GLY A 88 15.01 2.34 -7.68
C GLY A 88 14.25 3.65 -7.48
N SER A 89 12.92 3.67 -7.62
CA SER A 89 12.11 4.88 -7.41
C SER A 89 11.83 5.20 -5.94
N LEU A 90 11.85 4.18 -5.06
CA LEU A 90 11.49 4.35 -3.65
C LEU A 90 12.45 5.31 -2.93
N ARG A 91 11.88 6.26 -2.21
CA ARG A 91 12.56 7.16 -1.28
C ARG A 91 11.83 7.12 0.05
N VAL A 92 12.60 7.01 1.14
CA VAL A 92 12.08 6.82 2.48
C VAL A 92 12.67 7.85 3.41
N TYR A 93 11.82 8.46 4.23
CA TYR A 93 12.23 9.47 5.20
C TYR A 93 11.61 9.16 6.57
N PRO A 94 12.39 9.16 7.67
CA PRO A 94 11.84 8.94 9.00
C PRO A 94 10.99 10.15 9.44
N ILE A 95 9.89 9.86 10.12
CA ILE A 95 9.07 10.86 10.82
C ILE A 95 9.23 10.63 12.32
N LYS A 96 9.91 11.56 12.99
CA LYS A 96 10.25 11.47 14.42
C LYS A 96 9.01 11.15 15.26
N ASN A 97 9.12 10.13 16.11
CA ASN A 97 8.08 9.66 17.04
C ASN A 97 6.75 9.27 16.37
N TYR A 98 6.78 8.86 15.09
CA TYR A 98 5.56 8.53 14.36
C TYR A 98 5.72 7.34 13.41
N GLY A 99 6.74 7.33 12.56
CA GLY A 99 6.90 6.31 11.51
C GLY A 99 7.75 6.81 10.35
N ALA A 100 7.24 6.73 9.13
CA ALA A 100 7.98 7.06 7.92
C ALA A 100 7.11 7.62 6.80
N LEU A 101 7.72 8.40 5.93
CA LEU A 101 7.21 8.80 4.63
C LEU A 101 7.87 7.92 3.58
N ALA A 102 7.08 7.23 2.76
CA ALA A 102 7.57 6.47 1.61
C ALA A 102 6.97 7.05 0.33
N MET A 103 7.81 7.37 -0.65
CA MET A 103 7.38 7.92 -1.93
C MET A 103 8.13 7.24 -3.07
N GLY A 104 7.55 7.25 -4.26
CA GLY A 104 8.14 6.63 -5.44
C GLY A 104 7.15 6.61 -6.58
N GLU A 105 7.35 5.69 -7.50
CA GLU A 105 6.48 5.49 -8.66
C GLU A 105 5.98 4.06 -8.71
N HIS A 106 4.71 3.93 -9.06
CA HIS A 106 4.10 2.65 -9.35
C HIS A 106 3.69 2.61 -10.81
N ARG A 107 3.95 1.48 -11.47
CA ARG A 107 3.37 1.17 -12.78
C ARG A 107 2.14 0.28 -12.64
N PHE A 108 1.23 0.42 -13.59
CA PHE A 108 -0.04 -0.30 -13.65
C PHE A 108 -0.02 -1.20 -14.87
N CYS A 109 -0.16 -2.50 -14.64
CA CYS A 109 -0.10 -3.51 -15.68
C CYS A 109 -1.42 -4.27 -15.77
N GLU A 110 -1.96 -4.37 -16.98
CA GLU A 110 -3.20 -5.09 -17.22
C GLU A 110 -2.96 -6.59 -17.07
N LEU A 111 -3.87 -7.28 -16.39
CA LEU A 111 -3.76 -8.73 -16.21
C LEU A 111 -4.02 -9.49 -17.52
N ALA A 112 -4.89 -8.97 -18.38
CA ALA A 112 -5.26 -9.62 -19.64
C ALA A 112 -4.11 -9.63 -20.65
N THR A 113 -3.38 -8.52 -20.78
CA THR A 113 -2.31 -8.35 -21.78
C THR A 113 -0.91 -8.51 -21.21
N GLN A 114 -0.77 -8.48 -19.88
CA GLN A 114 0.50 -8.41 -19.16
C GLN A 114 1.33 -7.16 -19.47
N GLN A 115 0.75 -6.17 -20.16
CA GLN A 115 1.42 -4.93 -20.51
C GLN A 115 1.21 -3.87 -19.43
N CYS A 116 2.26 -3.11 -19.14
CA CYS A 116 2.19 -1.96 -18.26
C CYS A 116 1.84 -0.72 -19.07
N VAL A 117 0.67 -0.14 -18.79
CA VAL A 117 0.05 0.91 -19.61
C VAL A 117 -0.05 2.25 -18.89
N GLY A 118 0.23 2.29 -17.58
CA GLY A 118 0.18 3.51 -16.78
C GLY A 118 1.28 3.58 -15.75
N ILE A 119 1.58 4.80 -15.30
CA ILE A 119 2.49 5.10 -14.21
C ILE A 119 1.90 6.22 -13.36
N ALA A 120 2.17 6.19 -12.06
CA ALA A 120 1.80 7.28 -11.15
C ALA A 120 2.79 7.40 -10.01
N LYS A 121 2.94 8.61 -9.51
CA LYS A 121 3.66 8.88 -8.27
C LYS A 121 2.79 8.51 -7.08
N PHE A 122 3.44 8.10 -6.00
CA PHE A 122 2.78 7.89 -4.74
C PHE A 122 3.52 8.53 -3.58
N THR A 123 2.78 8.81 -2.51
CA THR A 123 3.33 9.13 -1.21
C THR A 123 2.46 8.47 -0.14
N HIS A 124 3.07 7.63 0.69
CA HIS A 124 2.45 6.94 1.80
C HIS A 124 3.01 7.48 3.12
N VAL A 125 2.12 7.86 4.02
CA VAL A 125 2.47 8.22 5.40
C VAL A 125 2.21 7.00 6.27
N TRP A 126 3.27 6.30 6.63
CA TRP A 126 3.26 5.12 7.46
C TRP A 126 3.42 5.50 8.94
N ARG A 127 2.53 4.99 9.78
CA ARG A 127 2.60 5.10 11.23
C ARG A 127 3.00 3.76 11.83
N GLU A 128 3.95 3.80 12.75
CA GLU A 128 4.36 2.66 13.57
C GLU A 128 3.76 2.81 14.97
N ARG A 129 3.12 1.76 15.48
CA ARG A 129 2.68 1.64 16.87
C ARG A 129 2.83 0.21 17.34
N ASN A 130 3.64 -0.01 18.39
CA ASN A 130 3.81 -1.32 19.04
C ASN A 130 4.21 -2.44 18.05
N GLY A 131 5.13 -2.15 17.13
CA GLY A 131 5.59 -3.03 16.08
C GLY A 131 4.63 -3.16 14.88
N LYS A 132 3.50 -2.44 14.86
CA LYS A 132 2.49 -2.49 13.80
C LYS A 132 2.55 -1.24 12.92
N TRP A 133 2.73 -1.46 11.62
CA TRP A 133 2.79 -0.42 10.60
C TRP A 133 1.47 -0.30 9.85
N GLN A 134 0.90 0.91 9.79
CA GLN A 134 -0.30 1.20 9.01
C GLN A 134 -0.23 2.59 8.38
N MET A 135 -0.76 2.73 7.18
CA MET A 135 -0.89 4.02 6.50
C MET A 135 -2.01 4.85 7.11
N THR A 136 -1.71 6.12 7.35
CA THR A 136 -2.68 7.14 7.75
C THR A 136 -3.05 8.07 6.61
N ARG A 137 -2.15 8.22 5.62
CA ARG A 137 -2.40 8.95 4.38
C ARG A 137 -1.79 8.22 3.20
N ILE A 138 -2.52 8.23 2.09
CA ILE A 138 -2.13 7.68 0.80
C ILE A 138 -2.36 8.79 -0.21
N LEU A 139 -1.35 9.10 -1.01
CA LEU A 139 -1.46 9.98 -2.16
C LEU A 139 -1.08 9.14 -3.38
N SER A 140 -1.94 9.13 -4.40
CA SER A 140 -1.63 8.57 -5.72
C SER A 140 -1.97 9.63 -6.76
N TYR A 141 -0.97 10.12 -7.46
CA TYR A 141 -1.09 11.34 -8.26
C TYR A 141 -0.16 11.31 -9.47
N ASP A 142 -0.40 12.22 -10.40
CA ASP A 142 0.32 12.27 -11.67
C ASP A 142 0.17 10.95 -12.44
N HIS A 143 -1.07 10.45 -12.54
CA HIS A 143 -1.37 9.27 -13.34
C HIS A 143 -1.23 9.61 -14.82
N GLN A 144 -0.26 8.97 -15.47
CA GLN A 144 0.07 9.16 -16.89
C GLN A 144 0.06 7.81 -17.62
N PRO A 145 -0.26 7.79 -18.92
CA PRO A 145 0.02 6.63 -19.76
C PRO A 145 1.53 6.32 -19.78
N LEU A 146 1.89 5.04 -19.71
CA LEU A 146 3.25 4.62 -20.06
C LEU A 146 3.37 4.72 -21.59
N LYS A 147 4.21 5.65 -22.04
CA LYS A 147 4.54 5.75 -23.47
C LYS A 147 5.45 4.57 -23.83
N PRO A 148 5.19 3.89 -24.97
CA PRO A 148 6.04 2.81 -25.46
C PRO A 148 7.46 3.29 -25.77
#